data_AF-A0A8D3B2F2-F1
#
_entry.id   AF-A0A8D3B2F2-F1
#
_cell.length_a   1.000
_cell.length_b   1.000
_cell.length_c   1.000
_cell.angle_alpha   90.00
_cell.angle_beta   90.00
_cell.angle_gamma   90.00
#
_symmetry.space_group_name_H-M   'P 1'
#
loop_
_entity.id
_entity.type
_entity.pdbx_description
1 polymer ?
#
loop_
_entity_poly.entity_id
_entity_poly.type
_entity_poly.pdbx_seq_one_letter_code
_entity_poly.pdbx_strand_id
1 'polypeptide(L)'
;MRHAVGPADNVENSRFAVTGLLKTCSHCERLSKKDLGVRIPRPLGNGPSRFIPEKEILQVSKVDARTQSIFEDAFAALRRLDNISLVMGFHPQYLESFLRTQHYLLQMDGPLSLHYRHYIGIMAAARHQCSYLVNLHVNDFLQVGGDLKWLNGLDEAPQKLQQLGELNKILAHRPWLLTKEHIERLLKAEEHSWSLAELIHAVVLLTHYHSLASFTFGCGIMPEIHCDGGHTFRPPSLSQYCVCDIANGNGHANHHDDLFGNQVSCRGTDCVCGEVEVLMERMKQLQECRDDEEASQEEMATRFEREKTESMLVVTAEDEEGVPSRDISRHFEDPSYGYKDFSRRGEHVPTLRVQDYSWEDHGFSLVNRLYPDVGQMLDEKFQMAYNLTYNTMATHKDVDTSMLRRAIWNYIHCMFGIRYDDYDYGEINQLLDRSFKIYIKTMVCSPEKTTKRMYESFWRQFQHSEKVHVNLLLMEARMQAELLYALRAITRYMT
;
A
#
# COMPACT_ATOMS: atom_id res chain seq x y z
N MET A 1 77.75 1.59 21.37
CA MET A 1 78.91 2.20 20.69
C MET A 1 78.79 1.94 19.19
N ARG A 2 78.76 3.04 18.39
CA ARG A 2 79.28 3.22 17.01
C ARG A 2 79.13 2.06 16.00
N HIS A 3 78.27 2.16 14.98
CA HIS A 3 78.32 2.93 13.70
C HIS A 3 79.06 2.25 12.53
N ALA A 4 78.34 2.05 11.42
CA ALA A 4 78.65 2.33 9.99
C ALA A 4 77.48 1.77 9.12
N VAL A 5 76.57 2.51 8.45
CA VAL A 5 76.64 3.32 7.19
C VAL A 5 77.34 2.56 6.05
N GLY A 6 76.83 2.24 4.85
CA GLY A 6 75.62 2.40 3.99
C GLY A 6 75.99 1.76 2.60
N PRO A 7 75.31 1.91 1.43
CA PRO A 7 74.01 2.52 1.09
C PRO A 7 73.11 1.65 0.14
N ALA A 8 72.07 2.29 -0.42
CA ALA A 8 70.85 1.83 -1.11
C ALA A 8 70.99 1.14 -2.49
N ASP A 9 70.00 0.30 -2.87
CA ASP A 9 69.02 0.60 -3.94
C ASP A 9 68.10 -0.59 -4.33
N ASN A 10 66.84 -0.23 -4.61
CA ASN A 10 65.82 -0.81 -5.51
C ASN A 10 65.52 -2.32 -5.55
N VAL A 11 64.33 -2.67 -5.06
CA VAL A 11 63.61 -3.91 -5.43
C VAL A 11 62.60 -3.58 -6.53
N GLU A 12 62.91 -3.97 -7.76
CA GLU A 12 61.99 -3.93 -8.89
C GLU A 12 60.86 -4.97 -8.71
N ASN A 13 59.62 -4.48 -8.73
CA ASN A 13 58.40 -5.26 -8.76
C ASN A 13 58.07 -5.60 -10.23
N SER A 14 58.17 -6.87 -10.61
CA SER A 14 57.81 -7.35 -11.94
C SER A 14 56.30 -7.26 -12.18
N ARG A 15 55.91 -6.31 -13.04
CA ARG A 15 54.56 -6.16 -13.61
C ARG A 15 54.26 -7.32 -14.58
N PHE A 16 53.22 -8.10 -14.29
CA PHE A 16 52.50 -8.82 -15.34
C PHE A 16 51.42 -7.91 -15.92
N ALA A 17 51.65 -7.46 -17.15
CA ALA A 17 50.68 -6.73 -17.95
C ALA A 17 49.68 -7.71 -18.58
N VAL A 18 48.40 -7.55 -18.26
CA VAL A 18 47.29 -8.03 -19.11
C VAL A 18 46.67 -6.80 -19.74
N THR A 19 47.33 -6.29 -20.78
CA THR A 19 46.80 -5.26 -21.67
C THR A 19 46.23 -5.93 -22.90
N GLY A 20 44.91 -5.88 -23.06
CA GLY A 20 44.25 -6.12 -24.35
C GLY A 20 42.90 -6.78 -24.24
N LEU A 21 41.83 -5.97 -24.09
CA LEU A 21 40.49 -6.13 -24.70
C LEU A 21 39.43 -5.26 -24.00
N LEU A 22 39.66 -3.95 -23.87
CA LEU A 22 38.58 -3.00 -23.58
C LEU A 22 38.87 -1.72 -24.38
N LYS A 23 38.14 -1.50 -25.49
CA LYS A 23 38.14 -0.21 -26.18
C LYS A 23 37.06 0.67 -25.54
N THR A 24 37.46 1.52 -24.61
CA THR A 24 36.64 2.64 -24.13
C THR A 24 36.45 3.64 -25.26
N CYS A 25 35.21 4.10 -25.49
CA CYS A 25 34.94 5.17 -26.45
C CYS A 25 35.65 6.47 -26.02
N SER A 26 36.12 7.26 -26.99
CA SER A 26 36.81 8.55 -26.74
C SER A 26 35.98 9.57 -25.95
N HIS A 27 34.64 9.40 -25.91
CA HIS A 27 33.75 10.18 -25.06
C HIS A 27 33.82 9.74 -23.58
N CYS A 28 33.92 8.44 -23.31
CA CYS A 28 34.07 7.87 -21.97
C CYS A 28 35.46 8.16 -21.38
N GLU A 29 36.52 8.17 -22.19
CA GLU A 29 37.85 8.62 -21.76
C GLU A 29 37.88 10.09 -21.33
N ARG A 30 37.02 10.95 -21.91
CA ARG A 30 36.92 12.36 -21.53
C ARG A 30 36.17 12.57 -20.22
N LEU A 31 35.16 11.75 -19.92
CA LEU A 31 34.42 11.79 -18.66
C LEU A 31 35.24 11.23 -17.48
N SER A 32 36.06 10.21 -17.71
CA SER A 32 36.95 9.64 -16.68
C SER A 32 38.05 10.61 -16.21
N LYS A 33 38.34 11.69 -16.96
CA LYS A 33 39.38 12.67 -16.60
C LYS A 33 38.89 13.81 -15.69
N LYS A 34 37.65 13.75 -15.19
CA LYS A 34 37.14 14.65 -14.14
C LYS A 34 36.41 13.85 -13.07
N ASP A 35 37.14 12.99 -12.38
CA ASP A 35 36.63 12.35 -11.19
C ASP A 35 36.60 13.40 -10.05
N LEU A 36 35.48 14.12 -9.93
CA LEU A 36 35.29 15.16 -8.90
C LEU A 36 35.13 14.58 -7.48
N GLY A 37 35.28 13.26 -7.30
CA GLY A 37 35.07 12.58 -6.02
C GLY A 37 33.62 12.58 -5.53
N VAL A 38 32.67 13.10 -6.33
CA VAL A 38 31.25 13.19 -6.01
C VAL A 38 30.57 11.86 -6.34
N ARG A 39 30.07 11.16 -5.32
CA ARG A 39 29.26 9.95 -5.51
C ARG A 39 27.84 10.34 -5.90
N ILE A 40 27.46 10.08 -7.15
CA ILE A 40 26.10 10.34 -7.64
C ILE A 40 25.18 9.19 -7.18
N PRO A 41 24.11 9.46 -6.43
CA PRO A 41 23.13 8.44 -6.05
C PRO A 41 22.38 7.94 -7.29
N ARG A 42 22.26 6.62 -7.42
CA ARG A 42 21.56 5.96 -8.53
C ARG A 42 20.33 5.23 -8.00
N PRO A 43 19.15 5.34 -8.63
CA PRO A 43 17.97 4.58 -8.22
C PRO A 43 18.27 3.08 -8.14
N LEU A 44 17.74 2.40 -7.11
CA LEU A 44 17.87 0.95 -6.96
C LEU A 44 16.87 0.15 -7.82
N GLY A 45 15.84 0.79 -8.34
CA GLY A 45 14.86 0.18 -9.23
C GLY A 45 14.51 1.08 -10.41
N ASN A 46 13.82 0.47 -11.37
CA ASN A 46 13.36 1.14 -12.58
C ASN A 46 11.88 1.54 -12.39
N GLY A 47 11.64 2.81 -12.06
CA GLY A 47 10.30 3.37 -11.90
C GLY A 47 9.69 3.25 -10.49
N PRO A 48 8.42 3.67 -10.34
CA PRO A 48 7.77 3.84 -9.03
C PRO A 48 7.25 2.54 -8.39
N SER A 49 7.23 1.42 -9.13
CA SER A 49 6.74 0.11 -8.66
C SER A 49 7.69 -1.02 -9.07
N ARG A 50 7.91 -1.99 -8.17
CA ARG A 50 8.65 -3.24 -8.46
C ARG A 50 7.78 -4.32 -9.11
N PHE A 51 6.45 -4.14 -9.10
CA PHE A 51 5.50 -5.10 -9.64
C PHE A 51 5.11 -4.77 -11.08
N ILE A 52 5.00 -3.49 -11.41
CA ILE A 52 4.59 -3.03 -12.74
C ILE A 52 5.84 -2.78 -13.60
N PRO A 53 5.92 -3.33 -14.83
CA PRO A 53 7.02 -3.03 -15.74
C PRO A 53 7.11 -1.54 -16.07
N GLU A 54 8.32 -0.98 -16.09
CA GLU A 54 8.57 0.46 -16.34
C GLU A 54 7.92 0.98 -17.63
N LYS A 55 7.89 0.16 -18.68
CA LYS A 55 7.26 0.51 -19.97
C LYS A 55 5.74 0.69 -19.88
N GLU A 56 5.11 0.12 -18.85
CA GLU A 56 3.66 0.16 -18.60
C GLU A 56 3.30 1.19 -17.52
N ILE A 57 4.30 1.75 -16.84
CA ILE A 57 4.12 2.91 -15.96
C ILE A 57 3.81 4.15 -16.79
N LEU A 58 2.94 5.01 -16.26
CA LEU A 58 2.60 6.28 -16.86
C LEU A 58 3.83 7.17 -17.03
N GLN A 59 4.03 7.64 -18.26
CA GLN A 59 5.05 8.64 -18.56
C GLN A 59 4.45 10.02 -18.34
N VAL A 60 4.92 10.76 -17.33
CA VAL A 60 4.42 12.10 -16.94
C VAL A 60 4.38 13.07 -18.13
N SER A 61 5.29 12.94 -19.10
CA SER A 61 5.30 13.78 -20.31
C SER A 61 4.28 13.38 -21.39
N LYS A 62 3.55 12.28 -21.22
CA LYS A 62 2.60 11.72 -22.19
C LYS A 62 1.19 11.52 -21.63
N VAL A 63 0.95 11.91 -20.38
CA VAL A 63 -0.40 11.88 -19.83
C VAL A 63 -1.25 13.00 -20.44
N ASP A 64 -2.57 12.88 -20.32
CA ASP A 64 -3.48 13.93 -20.75
C ASP A 64 -3.34 15.20 -19.90
N ALA A 65 -3.83 16.33 -20.42
CA ALA A 65 -3.67 17.63 -19.79
C ALA A 65 -4.26 17.72 -18.36
N ARG A 66 -5.33 16.97 -18.07
CA ARG A 66 -5.93 16.96 -16.72
C ARG A 66 -5.00 16.24 -15.74
N THR A 67 -4.53 15.05 -16.11
CA THR A 67 -3.59 14.29 -15.27
C THR A 67 -2.28 15.05 -15.06
N GLN A 68 -1.79 15.74 -16.10
CA GLN A 68 -0.62 16.59 -15.98
C GLN A 68 -0.83 17.73 -14.97
N SER A 69 -1.97 18.43 -15.03
CA SER A 69 -2.31 19.48 -14.06
C SER A 69 -2.33 18.95 -12.63
N ILE A 70 -2.92 17.77 -12.40
CA ILE A 70 -2.95 17.14 -11.07
C ILE A 70 -1.52 16.90 -10.55
N PHE A 71 -0.60 16.42 -11.40
CA PHE A 71 0.80 16.23 -11.01
C PHE A 71 1.54 17.54 -10.74
N GLU A 72 1.27 18.58 -11.53
CA GLU A 72 1.85 19.91 -11.34
C GLU A 72 1.39 20.52 -10.00
N ASP A 73 0.10 20.42 -9.69
CA ASP A 73 -0.47 20.88 -8.43
C ASP A 73 0.07 20.09 -7.23
N ALA A 74 0.17 18.75 -7.36
CA ALA A 74 0.77 17.89 -6.36
C ALA A 74 2.22 18.28 -6.08
N PHE A 75 3.01 18.52 -7.14
CA PHE A 75 4.40 18.94 -7.01
C PHE A 75 4.52 20.33 -6.37
N ALA A 76 3.62 21.27 -6.72
CA ALA A 76 3.60 22.61 -6.14
C ALA A 76 3.31 22.58 -4.63
N ALA A 77 2.35 21.74 -4.20
CA ALA A 77 1.92 21.62 -2.81
C ALA A 77 2.87 20.78 -1.94
N LEU A 78 3.32 19.62 -2.44
CA LEU A 78 4.13 18.67 -1.68
C LEU A 78 5.64 18.87 -1.88
N ARG A 79 6.04 19.75 -2.81
CA ARG A 79 7.44 19.97 -3.25
C ARG A 79 8.12 18.73 -3.84
N ARG A 80 7.36 17.67 -4.07
CA ARG A 80 7.78 16.41 -4.68
C ARG A 80 6.59 15.72 -5.29
N LEU A 81 6.85 14.91 -6.31
CA LEU A 81 5.88 13.97 -6.85
C LEU A 81 6.37 12.58 -6.44
N ASP A 82 5.67 11.97 -5.49
CA ASP A 82 6.08 10.69 -4.91
C ASP A 82 5.60 9.49 -5.74
N ASN A 83 6.20 8.32 -5.50
CA ASN A 83 5.94 7.11 -6.24
C ASN A 83 4.49 6.60 -6.04
N ILE A 84 3.86 6.90 -4.88
CA ILE A 84 2.44 6.62 -4.65
C ILE A 84 1.58 7.42 -5.64
N SER A 85 1.82 8.73 -5.75
CA SER A 85 1.08 9.61 -6.65
C SER A 85 1.25 9.19 -8.11
N LEU A 86 2.47 8.79 -8.50
CA LEU A 86 2.75 8.30 -9.85
C LEU A 86 1.94 7.03 -10.19
N VAL A 87 1.83 6.09 -9.24
CA VAL A 87 1.05 4.86 -9.46
C VAL A 87 -0.46 5.13 -9.36
N MET A 88 -0.92 5.95 -8.42
CA MET A 88 -2.33 6.37 -8.37
C MET A 88 -2.75 7.15 -9.62
N GLY A 89 -1.80 7.72 -10.36
CA GLY A 89 -2.02 8.39 -11.64
C GLY A 89 -2.72 7.53 -12.70
N PHE A 90 -2.73 6.19 -12.59
CA PHE A 90 -3.57 5.33 -13.45
C PHE A 90 -5.06 5.68 -13.33
N HIS A 91 -5.46 6.30 -12.22
CA HIS A 91 -6.83 6.71 -11.92
C HIS A 91 -6.88 8.18 -11.46
N PRO A 92 -6.77 9.16 -12.40
CA PRO A 92 -6.64 10.58 -12.06
C PRO A 92 -7.78 11.13 -11.20
N GLN A 93 -9.02 10.65 -11.42
CA GLN A 93 -10.20 11.06 -10.64
C GLN A 93 -10.06 10.68 -9.16
N TYR A 94 -9.52 9.49 -8.89
CA TYR A 94 -9.25 9.07 -7.52
C TYR A 94 -8.04 9.81 -6.95
N LEU A 95 -6.95 9.94 -7.72
CA LEU A 95 -5.74 10.66 -7.30
C LEU A 95 -6.04 12.10 -6.83
N GLU A 96 -6.87 12.82 -7.59
CA GLU A 96 -7.29 14.18 -7.25
C GLU A 96 -8.00 14.23 -5.89
N SER A 97 -8.95 13.33 -5.66
CA SER A 97 -9.65 13.23 -4.37
C SER A 97 -8.69 12.86 -3.23
N PHE A 98 -7.80 11.89 -3.46
CA PHE A 98 -6.78 11.45 -2.50
C PHE A 98 -5.84 12.59 -2.08
N LEU A 99 -5.27 13.32 -3.04
CA LEU A 99 -4.34 14.42 -2.77
C LEU A 99 -5.01 15.55 -2.00
N ARG A 100 -6.26 15.88 -2.35
CA ARG A 100 -7.05 16.89 -1.63
C ARG A 100 -7.29 16.48 -0.18
N THR A 101 -7.68 15.22 0.06
CA THR A 101 -7.83 14.70 1.43
C THR A 101 -6.51 14.74 2.20
N GLN A 102 -5.40 14.31 1.58
CA GLN A 102 -4.08 14.29 2.22
C GLN A 102 -3.59 15.71 2.57
N HIS A 103 -3.78 16.68 1.66
CA HIS A 103 -3.47 18.08 1.90
C HIS A 103 -4.24 18.63 3.11
N TYR A 104 -5.54 18.35 3.20
CA TYR A 104 -6.33 18.77 4.35
C TYR A 104 -5.87 18.13 5.65
N LEU A 105 -5.66 16.81 5.65
CA LEU A 105 -5.26 16.07 6.85
C LEU A 105 -3.91 16.51 7.40
N LEU A 106 -2.94 16.82 6.53
CA LEU A 106 -1.55 17.07 6.92
C LEU A 106 -1.10 18.52 6.91
N GLN A 107 -1.72 19.40 6.13
CA GLN A 107 -1.22 20.77 5.91
C GLN A 107 -2.18 21.87 6.39
N MET A 108 -3.49 21.65 6.30
CA MET A 108 -4.48 22.65 6.69
C MET A 108 -4.62 22.76 8.21
N ASP A 109 -5.16 23.88 8.69
CA ASP A 109 -5.47 24.05 10.11
C ASP A 109 -6.43 22.96 10.60
N GLY A 110 -6.18 22.46 11.80
CA GLY A 110 -6.93 21.33 12.36
C GLY A 110 -6.59 21.08 13.83
N PRO A 111 -7.29 20.14 14.49
CA PRO A 111 -7.17 19.92 15.93
C PRO A 111 -5.75 19.58 16.41
N LEU A 112 -4.96 18.90 15.58
CA LEU A 112 -3.60 18.48 15.90
C LEU A 112 -2.56 19.40 15.25
N SER A 113 -1.41 19.57 15.91
CA SER A 113 -0.25 20.24 15.32
C SER A 113 0.38 19.40 14.20
N LEU A 114 1.07 20.05 13.25
CA LEU A 114 1.66 19.37 12.09
C LEU A 114 2.63 18.23 12.47
N HIS A 115 3.49 18.46 13.46
CA HIS A 115 4.43 17.43 13.94
C HIS A 115 3.71 16.26 14.65
N TYR A 116 2.60 16.49 15.36
CA TYR A 116 1.78 15.38 15.87
C TYR A 116 1.19 14.55 14.74
N ARG A 117 0.66 15.19 13.69
CA ARG A 117 0.04 14.49 12.55
C ARG A 117 1.03 13.58 11.85
N HIS A 118 2.23 14.08 11.54
CA HIS A 118 3.26 13.27 10.91
C HIS A 118 3.77 12.15 11.83
N TYR A 119 3.93 12.41 13.14
CA TYR A 119 4.34 11.36 14.07
C TYR A 119 3.27 10.26 14.22
N ILE A 120 1.98 10.61 14.20
CA ILE A 120 0.88 9.63 14.14
C ILE A 120 0.97 8.82 12.83
N GLY A 121 1.29 9.46 11.70
CA GLY A 121 1.56 8.77 10.44
C GLY A 121 2.72 7.76 10.54
N ILE A 122 3.81 8.12 11.24
CA ILE A 122 4.93 7.19 11.54
C ILE A 122 4.41 6.00 12.35
N MET A 123 3.69 6.25 13.45
CA MET A 123 3.15 5.21 14.33
C MET A 123 2.22 4.24 13.58
N ALA A 124 1.36 4.75 12.71
CA ALA A 124 0.43 3.96 11.91
C ALA A 124 1.17 3.11 10.88
N ALA A 125 2.03 3.71 10.06
CA ALA A 125 2.80 3.02 9.03
C ALA A 125 3.72 1.93 9.61
N ALA A 126 4.28 2.18 10.79
CA ALA A 126 5.17 1.24 11.47
C ALA A 126 4.46 -0.06 11.89
N ARG A 127 3.13 -0.05 12.15
CA ARG A 127 2.34 -1.26 12.46
C ARG A 127 2.43 -2.35 11.40
N HIS A 128 2.70 -1.95 10.16
CA HIS A 128 2.86 -2.84 9.01
C HIS A 128 4.30 -2.85 8.47
N GLN A 129 5.28 -2.39 9.25
CA GLN A 129 6.68 -2.32 8.82
C GLN A 129 6.87 -1.56 7.49
N CYS A 130 6.00 -0.57 7.21
CA CYS A 130 6.01 0.14 5.94
C CYS A 130 7.11 1.21 5.94
N SER A 131 8.34 0.80 5.64
CA SER A 131 9.52 1.68 5.62
C SER A 131 9.34 2.90 4.71
N TYR A 132 8.66 2.73 3.57
CA TYR A 132 8.36 3.82 2.64
C TYR A 132 7.60 4.96 3.35
N LEU A 133 6.47 4.65 4.00
CA LEU A 133 5.63 5.64 4.65
C LEU A 133 6.25 6.17 5.96
N VAL A 134 6.98 5.32 6.69
CA VAL A 134 7.74 5.76 7.86
C VAL A 134 8.77 6.82 7.45
N ASN A 135 9.58 6.55 6.43
CA ASN A 135 10.59 7.51 5.95
C ASN A 135 9.95 8.77 5.37
N LEU A 136 8.82 8.63 4.68
CA LEU A 136 7.99 9.74 4.19
C LEU A 136 7.67 10.72 5.33
N HIS A 137 7.10 10.20 6.41
CA HIS A 137 6.69 11.03 7.54
C HIS A 137 7.82 11.45 8.45
N VAL A 138 8.92 10.69 8.57
CA VAL A 138 10.13 11.15 9.26
C VAL A 138 10.66 12.42 8.60
N ASN A 139 10.75 12.44 7.27
CA ASN A 139 11.21 13.61 6.54
C ASN A 139 10.26 14.80 6.73
N ASP A 140 8.96 14.59 6.57
CA ASP A 140 7.96 15.67 6.69
C ASP A 140 7.85 16.17 8.15
N PHE A 141 7.94 15.28 9.15
CA PHE A 141 8.00 15.60 10.58
C PHE A 141 9.17 16.55 10.91
N LEU A 142 10.35 16.25 10.39
CA LEU A 142 11.53 17.09 10.60
C LEU A 142 11.39 18.45 9.88
N GLN A 143 10.80 18.48 8.68
CA GLN A 143 10.56 19.71 7.93
C GLN A 143 9.62 20.67 8.67
N VAL A 144 8.61 20.16 9.37
CA VAL A 144 7.69 20.98 10.18
C VAL A 144 8.21 21.27 11.59
N GLY A 145 9.48 20.96 11.89
CA GLY A 145 10.14 21.29 13.15
C GLY A 145 9.87 20.30 14.30
N GLY A 146 9.54 19.05 13.99
CA GLY A 146 9.39 18.00 14.99
C GLY A 146 10.67 17.70 15.77
N ASP A 147 10.55 17.33 17.05
CA ASP A 147 11.70 17.00 17.90
C ASP A 147 12.33 15.67 17.49
N LEU A 148 13.60 15.71 17.10
CA LEU A 148 14.40 14.56 16.70
C LEU A 148 14.41 13.44 17.77
N LYS A 149 14.26 13.79 19.05
CA LYS A 149 14.24 12.80 20.14
C LYS A 149 13.11 11.78 19.99
N TRP A 150 11.96 12.20 19.49
CA TRP A 150 10.80 11.30 19.30
C TRP A 150 11.13 10.19 18.30
N LEU A 151 12.07 10.43 17.37
CA LEU A 151 12.48 9.44 16.39
C LEU A 151 13.37 8.33 16.99
N ASN A 152 13.81 8.45 18.25
CA ASN A 152 14.55 7.40 18.93
C ASN A 152 13.65 6.27 19.43
N GLY A 153 12.34 6.50 19.55
CA GLY A 153 11.36 5.49 19.93
C GLY A 153 10.10 6.10 20.53
N LEU A 154 9.04 5.29 20.64
CA LEU A 154 7.76 5.73 21.20
C LEU A 154 7.89 6.28 22.63
N ASP A 155 8.77 5.69 23.44
CA ASP A 155 9.04 6.11 24.82
C ASP A 155 9.59 7.55 24.92
N GLU A 156 10.18 8.07 23.85
CA GLU A 156 10.74 9.43 23.77
C GLU A 156 9.71 10.45 23.22
N ALA A 157 8.54 9.99 22.75
CA ALA A 157 7.45 10.86 22.33
C ALA A 157 6.61 11.33 23.54
N PRO A 158 5.80 12.39 23.43
CA PRO A 158 4.92 12.86 24.50
C PRO A 158 3.97 11.76 24.96
N GLN A 159 3.70 11.70 26.27
CA GLN A 159 2.84 10.67 26.86
C GLN A 159 1.44 10.63 26.23
N LYS A 160 0.91 11.79 25.78
CA LYS A 160 -0.34 11.87 25.00
C LYS A 160 -0.31 10.98 23.74
N LEU A 161 0.81 10.96 23.01
CA LEU A 161 1.01 10.11 21.82
C LEU A 161 1.29 8.66 22.18
N GLN A 162 2.03 8.40 23.26
CA GLN A 162 2.26 7.03 23.75
C GLN A 162 0.93 6.31 24.04
N GLN A 163 0.01 6.99 24.74
CA GLN A 163 -1.32 6.46 25.06
C GLN A 163 -2.15 6.07 23.83
N LEU A 164 -1.90 6.71 22.68
CA LEU A 164 -2.56 6.37 21.41
C LEU A 164 -2.12 5.01 20.85
N GLY A 165 -0.98 4.46 21.31
CA GLY A 165 -0.40 3.19 20.87
C GLY A 165 -1.35 2.00 20.97
N GLU A 166 -2.13 1.90 22.05
CA GLU A 166 -3.13 0.84 22.25
C GLU A 166 -4.24 0.91 21.18
N LEU A 167 -4.76 2.12 20.91
CA LEU A 167 -5.79 2.31 19.90
C LEU A 167 -5.24 2.03 18.50
N ASN A 168 -4.01 2.48 18.21
CA ASN A 168 -3.30 2.24 16.96
C ASN A 168 -3.18 0.74 16.64
N LYS A 169 -2.66 -0.08 17.58
CA LYS A 169 -2.48 -1.51 17.34
C LYS A 169 -3.81 -2.26 17.15
N ILE A 170 -4.87 -1.87 17.87
CA ILE A 170 -6.18 -2.48 17.74
C ILE A 170 -6.76 -2.15 16.37
N LEU A 171 -6.74 -0.88 15.94
CA LEU A 171 -7.26 -0.47 14.64
C LEU A 171 -6.54 -1.15 13.48
N ALA A 172 -5.20 -1.20 13.51
CA ALA A 172 -4.41 -1.77 12.42
C ALA A 172 -4.68 -3.27 12.17
N HIS A 173 -5.08 -4.02 13.20
CA HIS A 173 -5.02 -5.48 13.16
C HIS A 173 -6.32 -6.18 13.54
N ARG A 174 -7.07 -5.65 14.50
CA ARG A 174 -8.29 -6.26 15.05
C ARG A 174 -9.29 -5.18 15.49
N PRO A 175 -9.77 -4.33 14.56
CA PRO A 175 -10.56 -3.14 14.91
C PRO A 175 -11.85 -3.47 15.66
N TRP A 176 -12.39 -4.67 15.48
CA TRP A 176 -13.58 -5.17 16.19
C TRP A 176 -13.40 -5.36 17.71
N LEU A 177 -12.17 -5.42 18.21
CA LEU A 177 -11.89 -5.48 19.65
C LEU A 177 -11.91 -4.11 20.32
N LEU A 178 -12.08 -3.03 19.55
CA LEU A 178 -12.15 -1.70 20.10
C LEU A 178 -13.47 -1.49 20.87
N THR A 179 -13.35 -0.96 22.08
CA THR A 179 -14.48 -0.75 23.00
C THR A 179 -14.51 0.68 23.50
N LYS A 180 -15.62 1.09 24.13
CA LYS A 180 -15.77 2.43 24.72
C LYS A 180 -14.74 2.71 25.82
N GLU A 181 -14.26 1.68 26.53
CA GLU A 181 -13.24 1.80 27.58
C GLU A 181 -11.87 2.18 27.00
N HIS A 182 -11.59 1.83 25.73
CA HIS A 182 -10.41 2.33 25.03
C HIS A 182 -10.51 3.83 24.78
N ILE A 183 -11.70 4.31 24.38
CA ILE A 183 -11.99 5.72 24.13
C ILE A 183 -11.94 6.53 25.44
N GLU A 184 -12.57 6.01 26.50
CA GLU A 184 -12.60 6.63 27.82
C GLU A 184 -11.21 6.87 28.40
N ARG A 185 -10.29 5.91 28.24
CA ARG A 185 -8.90 6.05 28.69
C ARG A 185 -8.16 7.23 28.05
N LEU A 186 -8.44 7.53 26.78
CA LEU A 186 -7.82 8.65 26.07
C LEU A 186 -8.43 9.99 26.45
N LEU A 187 -9.74 10.03 26.66
CA LEU A 187 -10.48 11.27 26.95
C LEU A 187 -10.42 11.68 28.43
N LYS A 188 -10.16 10.73 29.34
CA LYS A 188 -10.05 10.97 30.80
C LYS A 188 -8.61 10.96 31.33
N ALA A 189 -7.60 10.93 30.47
CA ALA A 189 -6.21 11.07 30.89
C ALA A 189 -5.97 12.50 31.40
N GLU A 190 -5.83 12.71 32.71
CA GLU A 190 -5.80 14.03 33.37
C GLU A 190 -4.97 15.10 32.61
N GLU A 191 -3.64 15.05 32.71
CA GLU A 191 -2.73 16.06 32.13
C GLU A 191 -2.56 15.94 30.60
N HIS A 192 -2.89 14.77 30.03
CA HIS A 192 -2.60 14.41 28.64
C HIS A 192 -3.86 14.00 27.86
N SER A 193 -5.01 14.56 28.25
CA SER A 193 -6.30 14.21 27.67
C SER A 193 -6.38 14.56 26.20
N TRP A 194 -7.01 13.66 25.45
CA TRP A 194 -7.46 13.93 24.10
C TRP A 194 -8.82 14.61 24.16
N SER A 195 -9.02 15.64 23.33
CA SER A 195 -10.37 16.10 22.97
C SER A 195 -10.98 15.16 21.93
N LEU A 196 -12.31 15.17 21.80
CA LEU A 196 -13.00 14.40 20.76
C LEU A 196 -12.55 14.81 19.34
N ALA A 197 -12.29 16.10 19.10
CA ALA A 197 -11.83 16.58 17.80
C ALA A 197 -10.42 16.07 17.47
N GLU A 198 -9.48 16.17 18.43
CA GLU A 198 -8.14 15.60 18.28
C GLU A 198 -8.17 14.08 18.08
N LEU A 199 -9.02 13.37 18.83
CA LEU A 199 -9.14 11.92 18.71
C LEU A 199 -9.69 11.49 17.36
N ILE A 200 -10.70 12.19 16.83
CA ILE A 200 -11.23 11.92 15.48
C ILE A 200 -10.16 12.18 14.42
N HIS A 201 -9.41 13.28 14.53
CA HIS A 201 -8.30 13.56 13.61
C HIS A 201 -7.23 12.46 13.67
N ALA A 202 -6.85 12.02 14.87
CA ALA A 202 -5.89 10.93 15.06
C ALA A 202 -6.42 9.60 14.48
N VAL A 203 -7.67 9.24 14.74
CA VAL A 203 -8.31 8.03 14.18
C VAL A 203 -8.30 8.04 12.65
N VAL A 204 -8.63 9.19 12.03
CA VAL A 204 -8.59 9.32 10.57
C VAL A 204 -7.17 9.17 10.04
N LEU A 205 -6.16 9.77 10.68
CA LEU A 205 -4.76 9.61 10.29
C LEU A 205 -4.28 8.16 10.42
N LEU A 206 -4.59 7.49 11.53
CA LEU A 206 -4.20 6.10 11.76
C LEU A 206 -4.77 5.19 10.67
N THR A 207 -6.09 5.21 10.47
CA THR A 207 -6.75 4.36 9.46
C THR A 207 -6.34 4.70 8.04
N HIS A 208 -6.07 5.97 7.75
CA HIS A 208 -5.53 6.41 6.46
C HIS A 208 -4.15 5.78 6.19
N TYR A 209 -3.23 5.77 7.15
CA TYR A 209 -1.89 5.22 6.93
C TYR A 209 -1.78 3.71 7.09
N HIS A 210 -2.70 3.06 7.81
CA HIS A 210 -2.85 1.60 7.76
C HIS A 210 -3.28 1.13 6.37
N SER A 211 -4.30 1.78 5.82
CA SER A 211 -4.81 1.47 4.50
C SER A 211 -3.80 1.84 3.40
N LEU A 212 -3.14 3.01 3.50
CA LEU A 212 -2.09 3.39 2.54
C LEU A 212 -0.87 2.46 2.59
N ALA A 213 -0.54 1.88 3.74
CA ALA A 213 0.46 0.81 3.80
C ALA A 213 0.04 -0.40 2.96
N SER A 214 -1.24 -0.76 2.99
CA SER A 214 -1.81 -1.83 2.14
C SER A 214 -1.59 -1.53 0.67
N PHE A 215 -1.92 -0.32 0.22
CA PHE A 215 -1.68 0.12 -1.16
C PHE A 215 -0.18 0.11 -1.52
N THR A 216 0.67 0.60 -0.61
CA THR A 216 2.13 0.67 -0.81
C THR A 216 2.72 -0.71 -1.09
N PHE A 217 2.35 -1.71 -0.29
CA PHE A 217 2.80 -3.09 -0.51
C PHE A 217 2.12 -3.76 -1.69
N GLY A 218 0.80 -3.58 -1.86
CA GLY A 218 0.00 -4.17 -2.94
C GLY A 218 0.43 -3.71 -4.34
N CYS A 219 0.81 -2.45 -4.48
CA CYS A 219 1.36 -1.89 -5.72
C CYS A 219 2.88 -2.06 -5.81
N GLY A 220 3.54 -2.63 -4.80
CA GLY A 220 4.98 -2.83 -4.77
C GLY A 220 5.76 -1.51 -4.90
N ILE A 221 5.29 -0.44 -4.27
CA ILE A 221 5.89 0.90 -4.40
C ILE A 221 7.37 0.87 -4.01
N MET A 222 8.19 1.53 -4.82
CA MET A 222 9.64 1.64 -4.59
C MET A 222 9.96 2.80 -3.65
N PRO A 223 10.97 2.66 -2.76
CA PRO A 223 11.49 3.79 -1.97
C PRO A 223 11.94 4.94 -2.87
N GLU A 224 11.69 6.16 -2.42
CA GLU A 224 12.17 7.37 -3.07
C GLU A 224 13.70 7.40 -3.14
N ILE A 225 14.26 8.00 -4.20
CA ILE A 225 15.72 8.04 -4.40
C ILE A 225 16.47 8.66 -3.21
N HIS A 226 15.86 9.61 -2.51
CA HIS A 226 16.45 10.30 -1.35
C HIS A 226 16.27 9.54 -0.04
N CYS A 227 15.49 8.45 -0.02
CA CYS A 227 15.29 7.60 1.14
C CYS A 227 16.29 6.44 1.17
N ASP A 228 16.50 5.90 2.37
CA ASP A 228 17.27 4.68 2.57
C ASP A 228 16.64 3.52 1.79
N GLY A 229 17.49 2.79 1.06
CA GLY A 229 17.05 1.70 0.17
C GLY A 229 16.44 2.17 -1.16
N GLY A 230 16.41 3.48 -1.44
CA GLY A 230 16.01 4.01 -2.75
C GLY A 230 17.16 4.23 -3.72
N HIS A 231 18.41 4.31 -3.22
CA HIS A 231 19.59 4.55 -4.05
C HIS A 231 20.80 3.67 -3.70
N THR A 232 21.70 3.56 -4.66
CA THR A 232 23.05 2.99 -4.51
C THR A 232 24.09 3.96 -5.04
N PHE A 233 25.23 4.00 -4.37
CA PHE A 233 26.42 4.69 -4.88
C PHE A 233 27.36 3.75 -5.63
N ARG A 234 27.00 2.46 -5.76
CA ARG A 234 27.81 1.48 -6.50
C ARG A 234 27.72 1.78 -8.00
N PRO A 235 28.84 1.78 -8.74
CA PRO A 235 28.81 1.87 -10.19
C PRO A 235 28.10 0.62 -10.77
N PRO A 236 27.50 0.71 -11.97
CA PRO A 236 26.86 -0.42 -12.62
C PRO A 236 27.91 -1.51 -12.81
N SER A 237 27.61 -2.74 -12.41
CA SER A 237 28.35 -3.90 -12.89
C SER A 237 28.33 -3.87 -14.41
N LEU A 238 29.48 -4.03 -15.08
CA LEU A 238 29.58 -4.06 -16.53
C LEU A 238 28.91 -5.33 -17.09
N SER A 239 27.58 -5.40 -17.09
CA SER A 239 26.83 -6.23 -18.02
C SER A 239 26.59 -5.38 -19.28
N GLN A 240 27.59 -5.40 -20.16
CA GLN A 240 27.50 -5.16 -21.61
C GLN A 240 26.59 -4.02 -22.14
N TYR A 241 26.48 -2.89 -21.44
CA TYR A 241 25.83 -1.68 -21.96
C TYR A 241 26.65 -0.43 -21.64
N CYS A 242 26.84 0.43 -22.65
CA CYS A 242 27.54 1.71 -22.52
C CYS A 242 26.57 2.78 -22.04
N VAL A 243 27.02 3.66 -21.13
CA VAL A 243 26.27 4.85 -20.65
C VAL A 243 25.84 5.79 -21.79
N CYS A 244 26.43 5.63 -22.98
CA CYS A 244 26.07 6.37 -24.18
C CYS A 244 24.72 5.95 -24.82
N ASP A 245 24.16 4.78 -24.48
CA ASP A 245 22.87 4.31 -25.01
C ASP A 245 21.66 5.00 -24.35
N ILE A 246 21.85 5.63 -23.18
CA ILE A 246 20.80 6.29 -22.39
C ILE A 246 20.39 7.64 -23.02
N ALA A 247 21.29 8.29 -23.76
CA ALA A 247 21.04 9.63 -24.31
C ALA A 247 20.32 9.63 -25.67
N ASN A 248 20.20 8.50 -26.36
CA ASN A 248 19.78 8.47 -27.76
C ASN A 248 18.60 7.54 -28.09
N GLY A 249 17.81 7.12 -27.09
CA GLY A 249 16.43 6.63 -27.30
C GLY A 249 16.23 5.46 -28.27
N ASN A 250 17.27 4.67 -28.58
CA ASN A 250 17.18 3.54 -29.50
C ASN A 250 17.97 2.34 -28.96
N GLY A 251 17.38 1.64 -27.98
CA GLY A 251 17.86 0.32 -27.55
C GLY A 251 17.17 -0.77 -28.37
N HIS A 252 17.72 -1.10 -29.54
CA HIS A 252 17.35 -2.33 -30.25
C HIS A 252 17.84 -3.54 -29.43
N ALA A 253 16.90 -4.28 -28.85
CA ALA A 253 17.17 -5.56 -28.23
C ALA A 253 17.50 -6.60 -29.31
N ASN A 254 18.79 -6.82 -29.58
CA ASN A 254 19.21 -8.03 -30.27
C ASN A 254 19.20 -9.18 -29.26
N HIS A 255 18.09 -9.93 -29.29
CA HIS A 255 18.06 -11.34 -28.96
C HIS A 255 19.22 -12.05 -29.66
N HIS A 256 19.98 -12.86 -28.93
CA HIS A 256 20.73 -13.94 -29.54
C HIS A 256 20.34 -15.25 -28.85
N ASP A 257 19.85 -16.16 -29.67
CA ASP A 257 19.47 -17.53 -29.40
C ASP A 257 20.55 -18.30 -28.63
N ASP A 258 20.13 -19.08 -27.64
CA ASP A 258 20.79 -20.34 -27.31
C ASP A 258 19.82 -21.49 -27.58
N LEU A 259 20.13 -22.18 -28.67
CA LEU A 259 19.37 -23.22 -29.33
C LEU A 259 19.94 -24.59 -28.94
N PHE A 260 19.50 -25.18 -27.83
CA PHE A 260 19.53 -26.62 -27.56
C PHE A 260 18.35 -26.92 -26.60
N GLY A 261 17.23 -27.52 -26.97
CA GLY A 261 17.06 -28.63 -27.90
C GLY A 261 16.67 -29.89 -27.12
N ASN A 262 15.60 -29.86 -26.32
CA ASN A 262 14.94 -31.07 -25.82
C ASN A 262 13.42 -30.94 -26.02
N GLN A 263 12.96 -31.53 -27.12
CA GLN A 263 11.55 -31.73 -27.43
C GLN A 263 10.92 -32.68 -26.40
N VAL A 264 10.07 -32.15 -25.52
CA VAL A 264 8.91 -32.89 -25.02
C VAL A 264 7.69 -32.22 -25.61
N SER A 265 7.14 -32.87 -26.62
CA SER A 265 5.97 -32.42 -27.36
C SER A 265 4.73 -32.54 -26.48
N CYS A 266 4.36 -31.47 -25.78
CA CYS A 266 3.03 -31.35 -25.17
C CYS A 266 2.04 -30.88 -26.25
N ARG A 267 1.64 -31.82 -27.12
CA ARG A 267 0.37 -31.71 -27.85
C ARG A 267 -0.76 -31.86 -26.82
N GLY A 268 -1.25 -30.73 -26.34
CA GLY A 268 -2.42 -30.63 -25.48
C GLY A 268 -3.01 -29.25 -25.64
N THR A 269 -3.97 -29.15 -26.55
CA THR A 269 -4.79 -27.97 -26.81
C THR A 269 -5.68 -27.71 -25.60
N ASP A 270 -5.22 -26.93 -24.63
CA ASP A 270 -6.12 -26.29 -23.65
C ASP A 270 -5.88 -24.77 -23.69
N CYS A 271 -6.94 -24.08 -24.07
CA CYS A 271 -7.01 -22.66 -24.33
C CYS A 271 -6.92 -21.88 -23.00
N VAL A 272 -5.90 -21.05 -22.82
CA VAL A 272 -5.77 -20.10 -21.70
C VAL A 272 -6.72 -18.89 -21.87
N CYS A 273 -7.54 -18.84 -22.93
CA CYS A 273 -8.38 -17.69 -23.32
C CYS A 273 -9.79 -17.73 -22.69
N GLY A 274 -9.93 -17.99 -21.39
CA GLY A 274 -11.26 -18.14 -20.78
C GLY A 274 -11.46 -17.66 -19.35
N GLU A 275 -10.44 -17.17 -18.63
CA GLU A 275 -10.63 -16.73 -17.24
C GLU A 275 -11.60 -15.53 -17.17
N VAL A 276 -11.36 -14.53 -18.03
CA VAL A 276 -12.20 -13.33 -18.10
C VAL A 276 -13.58 -13.67 -18.64
N GLU A 277 -13.67 -14.48 -19.69
CA GLU A 277 -14.95 -14.88 -20.30
C GLU A 277 -15.82 -15.68 -19.32
N VAL A 278 -15.22 -16.60 -18.55
CA VAL A 278 -15.93 -17.37 -17.52
C VAL A 278 -16.41 -16.45 -16.39
N LEU A 279 -15.61 -15.46 -15.98
CA LEU A 279 -16.02 -14.48 -14.98
C LEU A 279 -17.19 -13.63 -15.47
N MET A 280 -17.13 -13.12 -16.70
CA MET A 280 -18.20 -12.34 -17.31
C MET A 280 -19.50 -13.15 -17.44
N GLU A 281 -19.41 -14.41 -17.86
CA GLU A 281 -20.55 -15.31 -17.95
C GLU A 281 -21.18 -15.57 -16.58
N ARG A 282 -20.36 -15.77 -15.53
CA ARG A 282 -20.84 -15.89 -14.15
C ARG A 282 -21.52 -14.62 -13.65
N MET A 283 -20.96 -13.44 -13.92
CA MET A 283 -21.57 -12.16 -13.56
C MET A 283 -22.95 -12.01 -14.23
N LYS A 284 -23.06 -12.39 -15.50
CA LYS A 284 -24.33 -12.37 -16.22
C LYS A 284 -25.36 -13.33 -15.61
N GLN A 285 -24.97 -14.57 -15.31
CA GLN A 285 -25.84 -15.56 -14.67
C GLN A 285 -26.33 -15.10 -13.30
N LEU A 286 -25.45 -14.53 -12.48
CA LEU A 286 -25.83 -14.00 -11.17
C LEU A 286 -26.80 -12.83 -11.28
N GLN A 287 -26.63 -11.97 -12.29
CA GLN A 287 -27.54 -10.86 -12.55
C GLN A 287 -28.93 -11.35 -12.96
N GLU A 288 -29.00 -12.38 -13.82
CA GLU A 288 -30.27 -13.00 -14.23
C GLU A 288 -30.97 -13.73 -13.07
N CYS A 289 -30.24 -14.51 -12.26
CA CYS A 289 -30.82 -15.23 -11.12
C CYS A 289 -31.38 -14.30 -10.02
N ARG A 290 -30.77 -13.12 -9.84
CA ARG A 290 -31.20 -12.15 -8.82
C ARG A 290 -32.61 -11.60 -9.10
N ASP A 291 -33.02 -11.60 -10.36
CA ASP A 291 -34.36 -11.13 -10.75
C ASP A 291 -35.44 -12.21 -10.52
N ASP A 292 -35.06 -13.48 -10.33
CA ASP A 292 -35.97 -14.63 -10.23
C ASP A 292 -36.16 -15.20 -8.81
N GLU A 293 -35.13 -15.24 -7.95
CA GLU A 293 -35.20 -15.81 -6.59
C GLU A 293 -34.40 -15.01 -5.54
N GLU A 294 -35.08 -14.35 -4.60
CA GLU A 294 -34.46 -13.70 -3.43
C GLU A 294 -34.29 -14.69 -2.26
N ALA A 295 -33.04 -14.87 -1.80
CA ALA A 295 -32.73 -15.68 -0.62
C ALA A 295 -33.33 -15.05 0.65
N SER A 296 -33.74 -15.89 1.61
CA SER A 296 -34.25 -15.41 2.89
C SER A 296 -33.15 -14.76 3.74
N GLN A 297 -33.52 -13.84 4.64
CA GLN A 297 -32.59 -13.17 5.57
C GLN A 297 -31.79 -14.17 6.45
N GLU A 298 -32.40 -15.28 6.86
CA GLU A 298 -31.74 -16.34 7.65
C GLU A 298 -30.70 -17.10 6.80
N GLU A 299 -31.02 -17.35 5.54
CA GLU A 299 -30.10 -17.97 4.60
C GLU A 299 -28.90 -17.05 4.30
N MET A 300 -29.15 -15.76 4.07
CA MET A 300 -28.09 -14.76 3.84
C MET A 300 -27.14 -14.66 5.04
N ALA A 301 -27.68 -14.68 6.26
CA ALA A 301 -26.89 -14.74 7.48
C ALA A 301 -26.03 -16.02 7.56
N THR A 302 -26.58 -17.17 7.16
CA THR A 302 -25.85 -18.45 7.11
C THR A 302 -24.73 -18.41 6.07
N ARG A 303 -24.99 -17.85 4.88
CA ARG A 303 -24.00 -17.68 3.81
C ARG A 303 -22.87 -16.74 4.24
N PHE A 304 -23.17 -15.68 4.99
CA PHE A 304 -22.16 -14.82 5.62
C PHE A 304 -21.28 -15.60 6.59
N GLU A 305 -21.85 -16.36 7.51
CA GLU A 305 -21.08 -17.15 8.48
C GLU A 305 -20.19 -18.20 7.80
N ARG A 306 -20.66 -18.79 6.68
CA ARG A 306 -19.87 -19.68 5.84
C ARG A 306 -18.70 -18.95 5.19
N GLU A 307 -18.94 -17.83 4.50
CA GLU A 307 -17.87 -17.06 3.85
C GLU A 307 -16.85 -16.54 4.86
N LYS A 308 -17.31 -16.05 6.02
CA LYS A 308 -16.46 -15.65 7.14
C LYS A 308 -15.54 -16.79 7.56
N THR A 309 -16.08 -18.01 7.70
CA THR A 309 -15.32 -19.21 8.08
C THR A 309 -14.34 -19.65 6.98
N GLU A 310 -14.78 -19.66 5.72
CA GLU A 310 -13.94 -20.01 4.56
C GLU A 310 -12.78 -19.03 4.38
N SER A 311 -13.02 -17.75 4.61
CA SER A 311 -11.98 -16.73 4.59
C SER A 311 -10.88 -17.01 5.62
N MET A 312 -11.19 -17.63 6.76
CA MET A 312 -10.17 -18.07 7.74
C MET A 312 -9.29 -19.19 7.20
N LEU A 313 -9.82 -20.06 6.34
CA LEU A 313 -9.08 -21.16 5.71
C LEU A 313 -8.15 -20.68 4.59
N VAL A 314 -8.27 -19.42 4.17
CA VAL A 314 -7.33 -18.79 3.23
C VAL A 314 -6.00 -18.58 3.96
N VAL A 315 -5.07 -19.50 3.71
CA VAL A 315 -3.70 -19.47 4.24
C VAL A 315 -2.89 -18.43 3.46
N THR A 316 -2.35 -17.45 4.18
CA THR A 316 -1.33 -16.52 3.67
C THR A 316 0.05 -17.17 3.80
N ALA A 317 1.06 -16.66 3.09
CA ALA A 317 2.42 -17.21 3.16
C ALA A 317 2.86 -17.42 4.62
N GLU A 318 3.46 -18.59 4.89
CA GLU A 318 3.91 -18.99 6.23
C GLU A 318 4.79 -17.92 6.86
N ASP A 319 4.75 -17.83 8.19
CA ASP A 319 5.65 -17.01 8.99
C ASP A 319 7.10 -17.49 8.82
N GLU A 320 7.75 -17.19 7.69
CA GLU A 320 9.17 -16.89 7.78
C GLU A 320 9.24 -15.65 8.68
N GLU A 321 9.68 -15.84 9.93
CA GLU A 321 9.91 -14.78 10.92
C GLU A 321 10.94 -13.79 10.36
N GLY A 322 10.50 -12.90 9.47
CA GLY A 322 11.24 -11.72 9.07
C GLY A 322 11.31 -10.84 10.30
N VAL A 323 12.48 -10.82 10.95
CA VAL A 323 12.71 -9.96 12.11
C VAL A 323 12.40 -8.52 11.68
N PRO A 324 11.40 -7.86 12.29
CA PRO A 324 11.07 -6.50 11.92
C PRO A 324 12.29 -5.60 12.10
N SER A 325 12.48 -4.65 11.19
CA SER A 325 13.62 -3.74 11.30
C SER A 325 13.55 -3.02 12.64
N ARG A 326 14.63 -3.10 13.45
CA ARG A 326 14.73 -2.41 14.76
C ARG A 326 14.48 -0.90 14.62
N ASP A 327 14.73 -0.36 13.43
CA ASP A 327 14.52 1.06 13.12
C ASP A 327 13.05 1.43 12.98
N ILE A 328 12.18 0.49 12.60
CA ILE A 328 10.74 0.73 12.45
C ILE A 328 9.98 0.28 13.70
N SER A 329 10.38 -0.85 14.29
CA SER A 329 9.69 -1.41 15.46
C SER A 329 9.76 -0.54 16.71
N ARG A 330 10.69 0.43 16.78
CA ARG A 330 10.83 1.36 17.91
C ARG A 330 9.67 2.35 18.03
N HIS A 331 8.86 2.55 16.99
CA HIS A 331 7.79 3.55 16.97
C HIS A 331 6.41 3.02 17.41
N PHE A 332 6.32 1.77 17.89
CA PHE A 332 5.06 1.18 18.32
C PHE A 332 5.25 0.05 19.35
N GLU A 333 4.20 -0.25 20.12
CA GLU A 333 4.20 -1.29 21.16
C GLU A 333 3.78 -2.67 20.62
N ASP A 334 4.18 -3.73 21.31
CA ASP A 334 3.80 -5.12 20.99
C ASP A 334 4.01 -5.50 19.51
N PRO A 335 5.28 -5.72 19.08
CA PRO A 335 5.63 -6.16 17.73
C PRO A 335 4.98 -7.47 17.29
N SER A 336 4.55 -8.31 18.24
CA SER A 336 3.90 -9.59 17.97
C SER A 336 2.40 -9.45 17.66
N TYR A 337 1.82 -8.28 17.90
CA TYR A 337 0.40 -8.03 17.68
C TYR A 337 0.09 -7.86 16.19
N GLY A 338 -0.32 -8.95 15.55
CA GLY A 338 -0.81 -8.95 14.18
C GLY A 338 -2.30 -9.28 14.06
N TYR A 339 -2.78 -9.27 12.82
CA TYR A 339 -4.11 -9.75 12.47
C TYR A 339 -4.34 -11.18 12.98
N LYS A 340 -5.56 -11.43 13.47
CA LYS A 340 -6.09 -12.76 13.73
C LYS A 340 -7.51 -12.77 13.16
N ASP A 341 -7.94 -13.92 12.64
CA ASP A 341 -9.28 -14.02 12.06
C ASP A 341 -10.35 -13.63 13.10
N PHE A 342 -11.36 -12.88 12.66
CA PHE A 342 -12.42 -12.25 13.48
C PHE A 342 -13.10 -13.19 14.48
N SER A 343 -13.19 -14.48 14.18
CA SER A 343 -13.87 -15.48 15.03
C SER A 343 -13.08 -16.78 15.13
N ARG A 344 -11.82 -16.69 15.59
CA ARG A 344 -10.98 -17.86 15.88
C ARG A 344 -11.64 -18.74 16.97
N ARG A 345 -11.48 -20.07 16.85
CA ARG A 345 -12.07 -21.06 17.79
C ARG A 345 -11.88 -20.63 19.26
N GLY A 346 -12.97 -20.30 19.95
CA GLY A 346 -13.01 -19.96 21.37
C GLY A 346 -13.45 -18.54 21.72
N GLU A 347 -13.37 -17.58 20.78
CA GLU A 347 -13.83 -16.20 20.98
C GLU A 347 -15.11 -15.94 20.15
N HIS A 348 -16.23 -15.64 20.81
CA HIS A 348 -17.47 -15.26 20.13
C HIS A 348 -17.57 -13.72 20.07
N VAL A 349 -16.93 -13.12 19.06
CA VAL A 349 -17.09 -11.69 18.79
C VAL A 349 -18.37 -11.47 17.96
N PRO A 350 -19.30 -10.60 18.38
CA PRO A 350 -20.52 -10.35 17.63
C PRO A 350 -20.24 -9.69 16.28
N THR A 351 -20.80 -10.26 15.21
CA THR A 351 -20.86 -9.65 13.88
C THR A 351 -21.47 -8.25 13.95
N LEU A 352 -20.86 -7.27 13.29
CA LEU A 352 -21.41 -5.93 13.13
C LEU A 352 -22.34 -5.90 11.91
N ARG A 353 -23.65 -5.71 12.13
CA ARG A 353 -24.57 -5.46 11.02
C ARG A 353 -24.46 -4.01 10.59
N VAL A 354 -24.43 -3.76 9.29
CA VAL A 354 -24.36 -2.40 8.74
C VAL A 354 -25.57 -1.56 9.15
N GLN A 355 -26.74 -2.20 9.30
CA GLN A 355 -27.97 -1.58 9.81
C GLN A 355 -27.83 -1.06 11.26
N ASP A 356 -26.96 -1.66 12.06
CA ASP A 356 -26.72 -1.22 13.44
C ASP A 356 -25.77 -0.01 13.49
N TYR A 357 -24.83 0.09 12.53
CA TYR A 357 -23.88 1.20 12.44
C TYR A 357 -23.23 1.26 11.04
N SER A 358 -23.77 2.10 10.16
CA SER A 358 -23.28 2.37 8.81
C SER A 358 -22.47 3.68 8.72
N TRP A 359 -21.70 3.85 7.65
CA TRP A 359 -21.04 5.12 7.35
C TRP A 359 -22.09 6.20 7.05
N GLU A 360 -23.05 5.90 6.20
CA GLU A 360 -24.07 6.82 5.70
C GLU A 360 -24.96 7.36 6.82
N ASP A 361 -25.47 6.50 7.71
CA ASP A 361 -26.43 6.91 8.74
C ASP A 361 -25.74 7.46 9.99
N HIS A 362 -24.53 6.98 10.32
CA HIS A 362 -23.89 7.25 11.62
C HIS A 362 -22.49 7.87 11.48
N GLY A 363 -21.60 7.17 10.78
CA GLY A 363 -20.17 7.51 10.75
C GLY A 363 -19.90 8.90 10.19
N PHE A 364 -20.48 9.21 9.03
CA PHE A 364 -20.37 10.50 8.36
C PHE A 364 -20.79 11.65 9.28
N SER A 365 -21.98 11.55 9.86
CA SER A 365 -22.55 12.56 10.74
C SER A 365 -21.70 12.78 11.99
N LEU A 366 -21.14 11.71 12.57
CA LEU A 366 -20.25 11.82 13.73
C LEU A 366 -18.94 12.55 13.37
N VAL A 367 -18.29 12.14 12.28
CA VAL A 367 -17.04 12.78 11.84
C VAL A 367 -17.28 14.24 11.53
N ASN A 368 -18.30 14.58 10.74
CA ASN A 368 -18.57 15.95 10.34
C ASN A 368 -18.92 16.86 11.53
N ARG A 369 -19.52 16.30 12.59
CA ARG A 369 -19.81 17.03 13.83
C ARG A 369 -18.56 17.31 14.68
N LEU A 370 -17.59 16.40 14.68
CA LEU A 370 -16.41 16.49 15.56
C LEU A 370 -15.17 17.07 14.86
N TYR A 371 -15.07 16.91 13.54
CA TYR A 371 -14.05 17.49 12.70
C TYR A 371 -14.66 17.83 11.32
N PRO A 372 -15.21 19.05 11.17
CA PRO A 372 -15.87 19.50 9.95
C PRO A 372 -14.97 19.37 8.71
N ASP A 373 -15.61 19.22 7.55
CA ASP A 373 -15.02 19.05 6.21
C ASP A 373 -14.32 17.70 5.98
N VAL A 374 -13.71 17.08 6.99
CA VAL A 374 -13.12 15.73 6.86
C VAL A 374 -14.18 14.69 6.55
N GLY A 375 -15.36 14.80 7.15
CA GLY A 375 -16.48 13.90 6.87
C GLY A 375 -16.82 13.88 5.38
N GLN A 376 -16.93 15.06 4.76
CA GLN A 376 -17.19 15.21 3.34
C GLN A 376 -16.05 14.67 2.48
N MET A 377 -14.80 14.99 2.81
CA MET A 377 -13.65 14.49 2.04
C MET A 377 -13.53 12.95 2.08
N LEU A 378 -13.80 12.34 3.23
CA LEU A 378 -13.80 10.88 3.36
C LEU A 378 -14.96 10.25 2.57
N ASP A 379 -16.15 10.84 2.66
CA ASP A 379 -17.32 10.36 1.92
C ASP A 379 -17.08 10.40 0.40
N GLU A 380 -16.61 11.53 -0.11
CA GLU A 380 -16.28 11.69 -1.52
C GLU A 380 -15.20 10.68 -1.95
N LYS A 381 -14.21 10.39 -1.09
CA LYS A 381 -13.17 9.39 -1.37
C LYS A 381 -13.69 7.96 -1.40
N PHE A 382 -14.54 7.57 -0.45
CA PHE A 382 -15.18 6.25 -0.42
C PHE A 382 -16.09 6.06 -1.64
N GLN A 383 -16.95 7.05 -1.94
CA GLN A 383 -17.83 7.01 -3.10
C GLN A 383 -17.04 6.98 -4.41
N MET A 384 -15.96 7.76 -4.52
CA MET A 384 -15.10 7.78 -5.71
C MET A 384 -14.50 6.40 -5.96
N ALA A 385 -13.87 5.78 -4.96
CA ALA A 385 -13.27 4.47 -5.14
C ALA A 385 -14.32 3.38 -5.40
N TYR A 386 -15.42 3.38 -4.64
CA TYR A 386 -16.47 2.37 -4.78
C TYR A 386 -17.12 2.42 -6.16
N ASN A 387 -17.40 3.62 -6.69
CA ASN A 387 -18.10 3.80 -7.95
C ASN A 387 -17.20 3.90 -9.18
N LEU A 388 -15.87 4.04 -9.00
CA LEU A 388 -14.93 4.15 -10.12
C LEU A 388 -15.10 2.95 -11.06
N THR A 389 -15.34 3.25 -12.33
CA THR A 389 -15.45 2.25 -13.40
C THR A 389 -15.09 2.89 -14.73
N TYR A 390 -14.42 2.12 -15.57
CA TYR A 390 -14.20 2.47 -16.97
C TYR A 390 -15.11 1.67 -17.89
N ASN A 391 -16.02 0.87 -17.31
CA ASN A 391 -16.86 -0.11 -17.98
C ASN A 391 -16.03 -1.06 -18.88
N THR A 392 -14.87 -1.46 -18.38
CA THR A 392 -13.95 -2.39 -19.04
C THR A 392 -13.60 -3.54 -18.12
N MET A 393 -13.30 -4.68 -18.73
CA MET A 393 -12.73 -5.85 -18.05
C MET A 393 -11.68 -6.48 -18.95
N ALA A 394 -10.40 -6.36 -18.58
CA ALA A 394 -9.24 -6.74 -19.38
C ALA A 394 -9.25 -6.08 -20.78
N THR A 395 -9.59 -6.84 -21.82
CA THR A 395 -9.70 -6.36 -23.21
C THR A 395 -11.12 -6.01 -23.61
N HIS A 396 -12.13 -6.37 -22.80
CA HIS A 396 -13.54 -6.16 -23.08
C HIS A 396 -13.99 -4.77 -22.66
N LYS A 397 -14.89 -4.18 -23.44
CA LYS A 397 -15.49 -2.86 -23.21
C LYS A 397 -16.99 -3.01 -22.98
N ASP A 398 -17.60 -1.95 -22.44
CA ASP A 398 -19.03 -1.87 -22.15
C ASP A 398 -19.51 -2.96 -21.16
N VAL A 399 -18.65 -3.30 -20.19
CA VAL A 399 -18.92 -4.30 -19.14
C VAL A 399 -19.26 -3.59 -17.84
N ASP A 400 -20.45 -3.86 -17.27
CA ASP A 400 -20.74 -3.43 -15.90
C ASP A 400 -19.98 -4.29 -14.89
N THR A 401 -19.08 -3.64 -14.14
CA THR A 401 -18.23 -4.27 -13.13
C THR A 401 -18.76 -4.08 -11.70
N SER A 402 -19.93 -3.48 -11.53
CA SER A 402 -20.52 -3.14 -10.22
C SER A 402 -20.59 -4.35 -9.28
N MET A 403 -21.05 -5.50 -9.77
CA MET A 403 -21.12 -6.74 -9.00
C MET A 403 -19.75 -7.20 -8.49
N LEU A 404 -18.73 -7.19 -9.37
CA LEU A 404 -17.38 -7.60 -9.01
C LEU A 404 -16.75 -6.65 -7.98
N ARG A 405 -16.90 -5.33 -8.18
CA ARG A 405 -16.40 -4.31 -7.24
C ARG A 405 -17.09 -4.43 -5.87
N ARG A 406 -18.41 -4.63 -5.85
CA ARG A 406 -19.19 -4.87 -4.62
C ARG A 406 -18.76 -6.15 -3.92
N ALA A 407 -18.50 -7.23 -4.65
CA ALA A 407 -18.01 -8.47 -4.07
C ALA A 407 -16.63 -8.33 -3.41
N ILE A 408 -15.71 -7.58 -4.02
CA ILE A 408 -14.40 -7.26 -3.42
C ILE A 408 -14.58 -6.48 -2.12
N TRP A 409 -15.39 -5.41 -2.15
CA TRP A 409 -15.66 -4.57 -0.98
C TRP A 409 -16.27 -5.38 0.18
N ASN A 410 -17.31 -6.16 -0.12
CA ASN A 410 -18.03 -6.94 0.87
C ASN A 410 -17.22 -8.13 1.40
N TYR A 411 -16.31 -8.69 0.60
CA TYR A 411 -15.37 -9.71 1.07
C TYR A 411 -14.42 -9.14 2.13
N ILE A 412 -13.91 -7.92 1.93
CA ILE A 412 -13.06 -7.24 2.91
C ILE A 412 -13.83 -6.97 4.21
N HIS A 413 -15.00 -6.37 4.09
CA HIS A 413 -15.86 -6.12 5.25
C HIS A 413 -16.24 -7.42 5.98
N CYS A 414 -16.48 -8.52 5.26
CA CYS A 414 -16.69 -9.85 5.83
C CYS A 414 -15.49 -10.33 6.67
N MET A 415 -14.25 -10.13 6.19
CA MET A 415 -13.03 -10.46 6.94
C MET A 415 -12.89 -9.69 8.25
N PHE A 416 -13.47 -8.48 8.32
CA PHE A 416 -13.53 -7.67 9.53
C PHE A 416 -14.79 -7.91 10.35
N GLY A 417 -15.68 -8.83 9.94
CA GLY A 417 -16.90 -9.17 10.66
C GLY A 417 -18.04 -8.16 10.50
N ILE A 418 -18.05 -7.41 9.39
CA ILE A 418 -19.11 -6.47 9.01
C ILE A 418 -20.03 -7.15 7.99
N ARG A 419 -21.33 -7.16 8.27
CA ARG A 419 -22.35 -7.82 7.45
C ARG A 419 -23.38 -6.83 6.90
N TYR A 420 -23.50 -6.83 5.59
CA TYR A 420 -24.61 -6.29 4.80
C TYR A 420 -25.75 -7.31 4.72
N ASP A 421 -26.92 -7.01 5.29
CA ASP A 421 -28.08 -7.92 5.30
C ASP A 421 -28.80 -8.03 3.94
N ASP A 422 -28.51 -7.14 2.99
CA ASP A 422 -29.09 -7.11 1.63
C ASP A 422 -28.15 -7.70 0.56
N TYR A 423 -27.02 -8.29 0.99
CA TYR A 423 -26.02 -8.87 0.10
C TYR A 423 -25.91 -10.39 0.23
N ASP A 424 -25.92 -11.09 -0.90
CA ASP A 424 -25.70 -12.53 -0.97
C ASP A 424 -24.20 -12.85 -0.97
N TYR A 425 -23.66 -13.29 0.17
CA TYR A 425 -22.26 -13.69 0.30
C TYR A 425 -21.91 -14.93 -0.54
N GLY A 426 -22.90 -15.66 -1.08
CA GLY A 426 -22.67 -16.70 -2.09
C GLY A 426 -22.08 -16.17 -3.39
N GLU A 427 -22.29 -14.89 -3.74
CA GLU A 427 -21.72 -14.24 -4.92
C GLU A 427 -20.17 -14.20 -4.84
N ILE A 428 -19.61 -14.05 -3.64
CA ILE A 428 -18.15 -13.85 -3.45
C ILE A 428 -17.36 -15.06 -3.94
N ASN A 429 -17.78 -16.28 -3.60
CA ASN A 429 -17.11 -17.51 -4.03
C ASN A 429 -17.21 -17.77 -5.54
N GLN A 430 -18.21 -17.17 -6.20
CA GLN A 430 -18.41 -17.33 -7.64
C GLN A 430 -17.57 -16.32 -8.44
N LEU A 431 -17.37 -15.12 -7.88
CA LEU A 431 -16.67 -14.00 -8.52
C LEU A 431 -15.18 -13.90 -8.17
N LEU A 432 -14.80 -14.26 -6.94
CA LEU A 432 -13.42 -14.15 -6.46
C LEU A 432 -12.77 -15.52 -6.38
N ASP A 433 -11.80 -15.76 -7.26
CA ASP A 433 -11.04 -17.01 -7.25
C ASP A 433 -10.10 -17.10 -6.02
N ARG A 434 -9.56 -18.30 -5.79
CA ARG A 434 -8.71 -18.55 -4.62
C ARG A 434 -7.44 -17.68 -4.63
N SER A 435 -6.82 -17.49 -5.80
CA SER A 435 -5.58 -16.72 -5.91
C SER A 435 -5.80 -15.25 -5.53
N PHE A 436 -6.94 -14.70 -5.96
CA PHE A 436 -7.32 -13.34 -5.64
C PHE A 436 -7.73 -13.19 -4.17
N LYS A 437 -8.49 -14.14 -3.60
CA LYS A 437 -8.79 -14.13 -2.15
C LYS A 437 -7.53 -14.14 -1.28
N ILE A 438 -6.51 -14.95 -1.63
CA ILE A 438 -5.21 -14.97 -0.95
C ILE A 438 -4.53 -13.60 -1.03
N TYR A 439 -4.51 -12.99 -2.23
CA TYR A 439 -3.93 -11.66 -2.43
C TYR A 439 -4.65 -10.59 -1.59
N ILE A 440 -5.99 -10.53 -1.66
CA ILE A 440 -6.83 -9.60 -0.90
C ILE A 440 -6.57 -9.73 0.60
N LYS A 441 -6.67 -10.95 1.15
CA LYS A 441 -6.45 -11.20 2.58
C LYS A 441 -5.05 -10.79 3.02
N THR A 442 -4.03 -11.11 2.23
CA THR A 442 -2.65 -10.74 2.56
C THR A 442 -2.47 -9.23 2.57
N MET A 443 -2.95 -8.55 1.53
CA MET A 443 -2.79 -7.11 1.39
C MET A 443 -3.53 -6.31 2.47
N VAL A 444 -4.71 -6.77 2.88
CA VAL A 444 -5.54 -6.08 3.88
C VAL A 444 -5.14 -6.42 5.32
N CYS A 445 -4.71 -7.66 5.60
CA CYS A 445 -4.47 -8.12 6.96
C CYS A 445 -2.99 -8.16 7.35
N SER A 446 -2.08 -8.37 6.41
CA SER A 446 -0.63 -8.48 6.63
C SER A 446 0.14 -7.99 5.40
N PRO A 447 -0.03 -6.71 5.02
CA PRO A 447 0.47 -6.18 3.76
C PRO A 447 1.97 -6.36 3.57
N GLU A 448 2.76 -6.37 4.64
CA GLU A 448 4.20 -6.62 4.64
C GLU A 448 4.60 -7.97 4.01
N LYS A 449 3.67 -8.94 3.95
CA LYS A 449 3.86 -10.25 3.33
C LYS A 449 3.50 -10.28 1.84
N THR A 450 3.07 -9.16 1.26
CA THR A 450 2.67 -9.11 -0.16
C THR A 450 3.88 -9.28 -1.06
N THR A 451 3.81 -10.23 -1.99
CA THR A 451 4.91 -10.53 -2.91
C THR A 451 4.52 -10.30 -4.37
N LYS A 452 5.53 -10.08 -5.23
CA LYS A 452 5.34 -9.97 -6.67
C LYS A 452 4.68 -11.22 -7.27
N ARG A 453 5.03 -12.41 -6.77
CA ARG A 453 4.42 -13.68 -7.19
C ARG A 453 2.93 -13.70 -6.94
N MET A 454 2.47 -13.21 -5.79
CA MET A 454 1.05 -13.10 -5.50
C MET A 454 0.37 -12.13 -6.45
N TYR A 455 0.97 -10.95 -6.65
CA TYR A 455 0.49 -9.93 -7.60
C TYR A 455 0.34 -10.46 -9.03
N GLU A 456 1.29 -11.27 -9.51
CA GLU A 456 1.25 -11.89 -10.84
C GLU A 456 0.31 -13.09 -10.93
N SER A 457 -0.04 -13.72 -9.79
CA SER A 457 -0.79 -14.97 -9.78
C SER A 457 -2.28 -14.82 -10.08
N PHE A 458 -2.90 -13.73 -9.64
CA PHE A 458 -4.33 -13.42 -9.86
C PHE A 458 -4.51 -12.56 -11.10
N TRP A 459 -5.66 -12.70 -11.77
CA TRP A 459 -6.08 -11.84 -12.89
C TRP A 459 -4.97 -11.65 -13.93
N ARG A 460 -4.48 -12.76 -14.48
CA ARG A 460 -3.29 -12.77 -15.34
C ARG A 460 -3.51 -12.05 -16.67
N GLN A 461 -4.75 -12.00 -17.11
CA GLN A 461 -5.18 -11.34 -18.36
C GLN A 461 -5.55 -9.86 -18.17
N PHE A 462 -5.66 -9.40 -16.92
CA PHE A 462 -6.04 -8.02 -16.62
C PHE A 462 -4.83 -7.08 -16.70
N GLN A 463 -5.10 -5.83 -16.99
CA GLN A 463 -4.10 -4.78 -17.08
C GLN A 463 -3.57 -4.39 -15.69
N HIS A 464 -2.35 -3.87 -15.63
CA HIS A 464 -1.80 -3.36 -14.37
C HIS A 464 -2.60 -2.20 -13.80
N SER A 465 -3.21 -1.36 -14.65
CA SER A 465 -4.16 -0.32 -14.23
C SER A 465 -5.35 -0.91 -13.47
N GLU A 466 -5.93 -2.03 -13.93
CA GLU A 466 -7.04 -2.71 -13.24
C GLU A 466 -6.60 -3.31 -11.90
N LYS A 467 -5.36 -3.81 -11.80
CA LYS A 467 -4.79 -4.25 -10.53
C LYS A 467 -4.55 -3.09 -9.55
N VAL A 468 -4.12 -1.92 -10.06
CA VAL A 468 -4.03 -0.69 -9.25
C VAL A 468 -5.42 -0.25 -8.78
N HIS A 469 -6.42 -0.30 -9.67
CA HIS A 469 -7.82 0.02 -9.34
C HIS A 469 -8.34 -0.86 -8.19
N VAL A 470 -8.11 -2.17 -8.26
CA VAL A 470 -8.45 -3.10 -7.17
C VAL A 470 -7.74 -2.74 -5.87
N ASN A 471 -6.47 -2.34 -5.94
CA ASN A 471 -5.72 -1.90 -4.76
C ASN A 471 -6.30 -0.63 -4.13
N LEU A 472 -6.95 0.26 -4.91
CA LEU A 472 -7.70 1.40 -4.39
C LEU A 472 -8.95 0.95 -3.63
N LEU A 473 -9.74 0.04 -4.21
CA LEU A 473 -10.92 -0.55 -3.55
C LEU A 473 -10.54 -1.23 -2.23
N LEU A 474 -9.44 -2.00 -2.23
CA LEU A 474 -8.91 -2.70 -1.06
C LEU A 474 -8.54 -1.75 0.07
N MET A 475 -7.81 -0.68 -0.27
CA MET A 475 -7.40 0.37 0.66
C MET A 475 -8.61 1.06 1.29
N GLU A 476 -9.57 1.47 0.47
CA GLU A 476 -10.75 2.23 0.94
C GLU A 476 -11.71 1.39 1.78
N ALA A 477 -12.00 0.16 1.37
CA ALA A 477 -12.83 -0.77 2.15
C ALA A 477 -12.21 -1.07 3.52
N ARG A 478 -10.89 -1.28 3.55
CA ARG A 478 -10.15 -1.47 4.81
C ARG A 478 -10.27 -0.24 5.72
N MET A 479 -10.01 0.95 5.17
CA MET A 479 -10.10 2.20 5.94
C MET A 479 -11.51 2.40 6.51
N GLN A 480 -12.56 2.17 5.70
CA GLN A 480 -13.93 2.30 6.15
C GLN A 480 -14.26 1.31 7.28
N ALA A 481 -13.84 0.04 7.16
CA ALA A 481 -14.04 -0.95 8.23
C ALA A 481 -13.40 -0.53 9.55
N GLU A 482 -12.14 -0.09 9.54
CA GLU A 482 -11.44 0.39 10.74
C GLU A 482 -12.14 1.61 11.36
N LEU A 483 -12.57 2.57 10.53
CA LEU A 483 -13.31 3.76 10.97
C LEU A 483 -14.66 3.40 11.60
N LEU A 484 -15.43 2.48 11.01
CA LEU A 484 -16.74 2.11 11.54
C LEU A 484 -16.64 1.58 12.98
N TYR A 485 -15.65 0.74 13.26
CA TYR A 485 -15.41 0.26 14.63
C TYR A 485 -14.96 1.38 15.58
N ALA A 486 -14.07 2.27 15.13
CA ALA A 486 -13.65 3.45 15.91
C ALA A 486 -14.82 4.36 16.27
N LEU A 487 -15.60 4.75 15.25
CA LEU A 487 -16.70 5.67 15.36
C LEU A 487 -17.83 5.06 16.20
N ARG A 488 -18.13 3.77 16.05
CA ARG A 488 -19.08 3.06 16.91
C ARG A 488 -18.65 3.07 18.38
N ALA A 489 -17.37 2.85 18.67
CA ALA A 489 -16.85 2.91 20.03
C ALA A 489 -16.95 4.33 20.62
N ILE A 490 -16.66 5.36 19.80
CA ILE A 490 -16.81 6.78 20.19
C ILE A 490 -18.28 7.10 20.45
N THR A 491 -19.21 6.72 19.57
CA THR A 491 -20.65 6.92 19.78
C THR A 491 -21.11 6.31 21.11
N ARG A 492 -20.69 5.08 21.40
CA ARG A 492 -21.00 4.37 22.66
C ARG A 492 -20.39 4.98 23.91
N TYR A 493 -19.34 5.79 23.76
CA TYR A 493 -18.78 6.56 24.87
C TYR A 493 -19.58 7.86 25.11
N MET A 494 -20.09 8.46 24.04
CA MET A 494 -20.85 9.72 24.10
C MET A 494 -22.30 9.54 24.59
N THR A 495 -22.86 8.34 24.43
CA THR A 495 -24.18 7.93 24.93
C THR A 495 -24.05 7.17 26.23
#